data_AF-A0A0F6AQL5-F1
#
_entry.id   AF-A0A0F6AQL5-F1
#
_cell.length_a   1.000
_cell.length_b   1.000
_cell.length_c   1.000
_cell.angle_alpha   90.00
_cell.angle_beta   90.00
_cell.angle_gamma   90.00
#
_symmetry.space_group_name_H-M   'P 1'
#
loop_
_entity.id
_entity.type
_entity.pdbx_description
1 polymer ?
#
loop_
_entity_poly.entity_id
_entity_poly.type
_entity_poly.pdbx_seq_one_letter_code
_entity_poly.pdbx_strand_id
1 'polypeptide(L)'
;MAPNPGVDCWSLWVVSKSMILLIPVSEQSVYVWATLTGNRTDSGQVRLSGEHFSDFPSDLRSIIENAVKTPQDVYNSPLQEVRMDRWSAGNVLLLGDAAHATAPVWAQGAALGMEAALTLAKLVSQKVEQTELFDQFEKLHRPRVNHVVAMTDKMSKAAKIPSFAQKLLLPIVGPRNYEATYGPSRDGNF
;
A
#
# COMPACT_ATOMS: atom_id res chain seq x y z
N MET A 1 4.62 -17.87 0.30
CA MET A 1 5.77 -17.73 -0.64
C MET A 1 5.53 -18.65 -1.82
N ALA A 2 6.13 -18.36 -2.98
CA ALA A 2 5.98 -19.18 -4.18
C ALA A 2 7.35 -19.42 -4.86
N PRO A 3 7.47 -20.42 -5.75
CA PRO A 3 8.67 -20.60 -6.57
C PRO A 3 8.99 -19.33 -7.37
N ASN A 4 10.26 -18.97 -7.44
CA ASN A 4 10.70 -17.82 -8.22
C ASN A 4 10.59 -18.12 -9.74
N PRO A 5 9.79 -17.36 -10.52
CA PRO A 5 9.69 -17.54 -11.97
C PRO A 5 10.88 -16.97 -12.76
N GLY A 6 11.98 -16.59 -12.08
CA GLY A 6 13.16 -15.98 -12.69
C GLY A 6 13.21 -14.46 -12.54
N VAL A 7 12.49 -13.88 -11.56
CA VAL A 7 12.63 -12.46 -11.22
C VAL A 7 13.84 -12.25 -10.30
N ASP A 8 14.64 -11.24 -10.61
CA ASP A 8 15.83 -10.84 -9.85
C ASP A 8 15.64 -9.50 -9.12
N CYS A 9 14.54 -8.79 -9.41
CA CYS A 9 14.19 -7.51 -8.82
C CYS A 9 12.69 -7.42 -8.51
N TRP A 10 12.30 -6.37 -7.77
CA TRP A 10 10.89 -6.09 -7.48
C TRP A 10 10.14 -5.88 -8.78
N SER A 11 9.19 -6.76 -9.05
CA SER A 11 8.50 -6.81 -10.33
C SER A 11 7.00 -6.69 -10.11
N LEU A 12 6.42 -5.64 -10.69
CA LEU A 12 5.00 -5.31 -10.57
C LEU A 12 4.31 -5.49 -11.92
N TRP A 13 3.32 -6.37 -11.97
CA TRP A 13 2.41 -6.50 -13.11
C TRP A 13 1.06 -5.93 -12.76
N VAL A 14 0.59 -5.03 -13.62
CA VAL A 14 -0.73 -4.42 -13.53
C VAL A 14 -1.54 -4.85 -14.74
N VAL A 15 -2.70 -5.44 -14.50
CA VAL A 15 -3.71 -5.73 -15.52
C VAL A 15 -5.04 -5.11 -15.09
N SER A 16 -6.06 -5.19 -15.93
CA SER A 16 -7.36 -4.61 -15.61
C SER A 16 -7.89 -5.19 -14.29
N LYS A 17 -8.13 -4.31 -13.29
CA LYS A 17 -8.68 -4.66 -11.95
C LYS A 17 -7.82 -5.55 -11.04
N SER A 18 -6.61 -5.92 -11.46
CA SER A 18 -5.72 -6.80 -10.68
C SER A 18 -4.27 -6.34 -10.78
N MET A 19 -3.52 -6.53 -9.70
CA MET A 19 -2.09 -6.23 -9.66
C MET A 19 -1.37 -7.29 -8.84
N ILE A 20 -0.19 -7.70 -9.32
CA ILE A 20 0.68 -8.68 -8.66
C ILE A 20 2.06 -8.08 -8.51
N LEU A 21 2.57 -8.09 -7.29
CA LEU A 21 3.94 -7.75 -6.94
C LEU A 21 4.68 -9.03 -6.55
N LEU A 22 5.82 -9.26 -7.20
CA LEU A 22 6.79 -10.27 -6.80
C LEU A 22 8.01 -9.60 -6.21
N ILE A 23 8.40 -10.06 -5.02
CA ILE A 23 9.63 -9.67 -4.35
C ILE A 23 10.50 -10.91 -4.23
N PRO A 24 11.67 -10.98 -4.90
CA PRO A 24 12.60 -12.09 -4.74
C PRO A 24 13.10 -12.14 -3.30
N VAL A 25 12.98 -13.32 -2.69
CA VAL A 25 13.52 -13.61 -1.35
C VAL A 25 14.78 -14.45 -1.48
N SER A 26 14.82 -15.33 -2.48
CA SER A 26 16.01 -16.07 -2.90
C SER A 26 15.94 -16.38 -4.40
N GLU A 27 16.98 -17.01 -4.95
CA GLU A 27 16.97 -17.53 -6.32
C GLU A 27 15.80 -18.50 -6.58
N GLN A 28 15.31 -19.16 -5.53
CA GLN A 28 14.28 -20.19 -5.63
C GLN A 28 12.90 -19.73 -5.18
N SER A 29 12.79 -18.59 -4.48
CA SER A 29 11.54 -18.18 -3.85
C SER A 29 11.23 -16.69 -3.98
N VAL A 30 9.94 -16.40 -4.13
CA VAL A 30 9.38 -15.04 -4.14
C VAL A 30 8.30 -14.90 -3.07
N TYR A 31 8.27 -13.71 -2.46
CA TYR A 31 7.07 -13.23 -1.79
C TYR A 31 6.11 -12.67 -2.86
N VAL A 32 4.83 -13.05 -2.75
CA VAL A 32 3.78 -12.67 -3.68
C VAL A 32 2.78 -11.82 -2.92
N TRP A 33 2.53 -10.62 -3.42
CA TRP A 33 1.40 -9.80 -3.00
C TRP A 33 0.51 -9.54 -4.20
N ALA A 34 -0.80 -9.65 -4.00
CA ALA A 34 -1.76 -9.43 -5.08
C ALA A 34 -2.96 -8.63 -4.57
N THR A 35 -3.49 -7.79 -5.45
CA THR A 35 -4.78 -7.13 -5.24
C THR A 35 -5.73 -7.53 -6.34
N LEU A 36 -6.99 -7.69 -5.95
CA LEU A 36 -8.08 -8.08 -6.82
C LEU A 36 -9.25 -7.18 -6.54
N THR A 37 -9.77 -6.56 -7.59
CA THR A 37 -11.01 -5.79 -7.52
C THR A 37 -12.13 -6.65 -8.07
N GLY A 38 -12.96 -7.21 -7.18
CA GLY A 38 -14.06 -8.11 -7.54
C GLY A 38 -15.21 -8.07 -6.52
N ASN A 39 -16.24 -8.86 -6.79
CA ASN A 39 -17.38 -8.99 -5.89
C ASN A 39 -16.96 -9.69 -4.60
N ARG A 40 -17.28 -9.06 -3.46
CA ARG A 40 -17.02 -9.63 -2.12
C ARG A 40 -17.96 -10.82 -1.90
N THR A 41 -17.46 -11.88 -1.28
CA THR A 41 -18.32 -12.91 -0.68
C THR A 41 -19.01 -12.35 0.57
N ASP A 42 -20.03 -13.04 1.07
CA ASP A 42 -20.72 -12.67 2.32
C ASP A 42 -19.77 -12.66 3.54
N SER A 43 -18.66 -13.39 3.47
CA SER A 43 -17.57 -13.38 4.46
C SER A 43 -16.56 -12.22 4.29
N GLY A 44 -16.77 -11.34 3.31
CA GLY A 44 -15.87 -10.21 3.01
C GLY A 44 -14.58 -10.59 2.28
N GLN A 45 -14.40 -11.86 1.92
CA GLN A 45 -13.24 -12.35 1.18
C GLN A 45 -13.47 -12.27 -0.33
N VAL A 46 -12.40 -12.16 -1.10
CA VAL A 46 -12.49 -12.30 -2.56
C VAL A 46 -12.16 -13.74 -2.92
N ARG A 47 -13.12 -14.43 -3.56
CA ARG A 47 -12.86 -15.77 -4.09
C ARG A 47 -11.87 -15.65 -5.25
N LEU A 48 -10.65 -16.16 -5.02
CA LEU A 48 -9.63 -16.24 -6.05
C LEU A 48 -10.14 -17.16 -7.16
N SER A 49 -10.34 -16.62 -8.35
CA SER A 49 -10.77 -17.37 -9.54
C SER A 49 -9.82 -17.08 -10.70
N GLY A 50 -9.61 -18.09 -11.57
CA GLY A 50 -8.71 -17.98 -12.71
C GLY A 50 -9.06 -16.84 -13.68
N GLU A 51 -10.32 -16.40 -13.72
CA GLU A 51 -10.78 -15.30 -14.58
C GLU A 51 -10.08 -13.97 -14.26
N HIS A 52 -9.83 -13.68 -12.97
CA HIS A 52 -9.13 -12.46 -12.53
C HIS A 52 -7.67 -12.41 -13.01
N PHE A 53 -7.14 -13.55 -13.49
CA PHE A 53 -5.75 -13.71 -13.84
C PHE A 53 -5.52 -14.09 -15.31
N SER A 54 -6.58 -14.07 -16.11
CA SER A 54 -6.56 -14.43 -17.53
C SER A 54 -5.69 -13.48 -18.38
N ASP A 55 -5.50 -12.25 -17.93
CA ASP A 55 -4.65 -11.25 -18.60
C ASP A 55 -3.15 -11.35 -18.22
N PHE A 56 -2.79 -12.16 -17.21
CA PHE A 56 -1.39 -12.35 -16.84
C PHE A 56 -0.72 -13.43 -17.71
N PRO A 57 0.62 -13.33 -17.93
CA PRO A 57 1.44 -14.41 -18.47
C PRO A 57 1.20 -15.75 -17.77
N SER A 58 1.33 -16.86 -18.51
CA SER A 58 1.10 -18.22 -18.03
C SER A 58 1.86 -18.53 -16.74
N ASP A 59 3.11 -18.08 -16.65
CA ASP A 59 3.99 -18.41 -15.54
C ASP A 59 3.51 -17.72 -14.25
N LEU A 60 3.07 -16.47 -14.33
CA LEU A 60 2.47 -15.74 -13.21
C LEU A 60 1.10 -16.30 -12.82
N ARG A 61 0.30 -16.71 -13.81
CA ARG A 61 -0.98 -17.36 -13.55
C ARG A 61 -0.79 -18.64 -12.75
N SER A 62 0.20 -19.46 -13.13
CA SER A 62 0.49 -20.73 -12.46
C SER A 62 0.86 -20.55 -10.98
N ILE A 63 1.58 -19.46 -10.63
CA ILE A 63 1.93 -19.12 -9.25
C ILE A 63 0.68 -18.93 -8.41
N ILE A 64 -0.28 -18.17 -8.90
CA ILE A 64 -1.52 -17.90 -8.18
C ILE A 64 -2.42 -19.12 -8.15
N GLU A 65 -2.59 -19.81 -9.27
CA GLU A 65 -3.39 -21.04 -9.33
C GLU A 65 -2.88 -22.09 -8.35
N ASN A 66 -1.55 -22.19 -8.18
CA ASN A 66 -0.96 -23.08 -7.20
C ASN A 66 -1.17 -22.58 -5.76
N ALA A 67 -1.06 -21.27 -5.51
CA ALA A 67 -1.37 -20.69 -4.19
C ALA A 67 -2.84 -20.92 -3.80
N VAL A 68 -3.78 -20.87 -4.76
CA VAL A 68 -5.20 -21.17 -4.52
C VAL A 68 -5.44 -22.63 -4.14
N LYS A 69 -4.59 -23.56 -4.61
CA LYS A 69 -4.67 -24.98 -4.22
C LYS A 69 -4.19 -25.24 -2.79
N THR A 70 -3.39 -24.33 -2.21
CA THR A 70 -2.92 -24.40 -0.83
C THR A 70 -3.40 -23.18 -0.02
N PRO A 71 -4.72 -23.05 0.22
CA PRO A 71 -5.30 -21.83 0.79
C PRO A 71 -4.77 -21.47 2.18
N GLN A 72 -4.24 -22.44 2.93
CA GLN A 72 -3.57 -22.19 4.22
C GLN A 72 -2.32 -21.29 4.10
N ASP A 73 -1.70 -21.23 2.91
CA ASP A 73 -0.52 -20.40 2.66
C ASP A 73 -0.89 -19.01 2.10
N VAL A 74 -2.19 -18.75 1.94
CA VAL A 74 -2.73 -17.51 1.36
C VAL A 74 -3.49 -16.73 2.40
N TYR A 75 -2.92 -15.60 2.80
CA TYR A 75 -3.64 -14.61 3.59
C TYR A 75 -4.48 -13.73 2.65
N ASN A 76 -5.81 -13.81 2.78
CA ASN A 76 -6.75 -12.97 2.06
C ASN A 76 -7.51 -12.08 3.05
N SER A 77 -7.41 -10.77 2.89
CA SER A 77 -8.10 -9.80 3.73
C SER A 77 -8.60 -8.64 2.88
N PRO A 78 -9.81 -8.12 3.14
CA PRO A 78 -10.29 -6.92 2.48
C PRO A 78 -9.40 -5.73 2.82
N LEU A 79 -9.01 -4.97 1.80
CA LEU A 79 -8.36 -3.68 2.01
C LEU A 79 -9.39 -2.68 2.54
N GLN A 80 -9.06 -2.06 3.67
CA GLN A 80 -9.83 -1.01 4.31
C GLN A 80 -8.91 0.19 4.56
N GLU A 81 -9.48 1.38 4.45
CA GLU A 81 -8.78 2.64 4.72
C GLU A 81 -9.45 3.36 5.87
N VAL A 82 -8.66 4.04 6.71
CA VAL A 82 -9.15 4.89 7.79
C VAL A 82 -8.89 6.33 7.41
N ARG A 83 -9.95 7.14 7.34
CA ARG A 83 -9.87 8.59 7.10
C ARG A 83 -10.62 9.30 8.22
N MET A 84 -9.89 10.13 8.96
CA MET A 84 -10.42 10.86 10.12
C MET A 84 -10.07 12.34 10.04
N ASP A 85 -11.05 13.17 10.36
CA ASP A 85 -10.87 14.63 10.42
C ASP A 85 -10.03 15.07 11.62
N ARG A 86 -10.06 14.28 12.72
CA ARG A 86 -9.27 14.49 13.93
C ARG A 86 -8.71 13.17 14.43
N TRP A 87 -7.47 13.15 14.92
CA TRP A 87 -6.83 11.94 15.44
C TRP A 87 -6.81 11.83 16.96
N SER A 88 -7.36 12.82 17.65
CA SER A 88 -7.38 12.90 19.10
C SER A 88 -8.76 13.18 19.67
N ALA A 89 -8.99 12.69 20.89
CA ALA A 89 -10.16 12.99 21.69
C ALA A 89 -9.79 12.92 23.19
N GLY A 90 -10.00 14.01 23.92
CA GLY A 90 -9.61 14.10 25.33
C GLY A 90 -8.11 13.89 25.51
N ASN A 91 -7.74 12.86 26.27
CA ASN A 91 -6.34 12.47 26.53
C ASN A 91 -5.84 11.33 25.63
N VAL A 92 -6.57 10.98 24.58
CA VAL A 92 -6.24 9.88 23.66
C VAL A 92 -5.83 10.44 22.30
N LEU A 93 -4.73 9.92 21.76
CA LEU A 93 -4.23 10.18 20.40
C LEU A 93 -4.06 8.84 19.66
N LEU A 94 -4.57 8.77 18.44
CA LEU A 94 -4.40 7.63 17.54
C LEU A 94 -3.18 7.83 16.64
N LEU A 95 -2.48 6.74 16.35
CA LEU A 95 -1.28 6.72 15.50
C LEU A 95 -1.32 5.51 14.57
N GLY A 96 -0.57 5.57 13.46
CA GLY A 96 -0.44 4.44 12.55
C GLY A 96 -1.77 4.09 11.88
N ASP A 97 -2.00 2.80 11.64
CA ASP A 97 -3.20 2.33 10.97
C ASP A 97 -4.51 2.68 11.72
N ALA A 98 -4.44 2.88 13.03
CA ALA A 98 -5.60 3.31 13.82
C ALA A 98 -6.08 4.74 13.46
N ALA A 99 -5.16 5.60 13.00
CA ALA A 99 -5.46 6.98 12.60
C ALA A 99 -5.57 7.14 11.07
N HIS A 100 -4.81 6.36 10.33
CA HIS A 100 -4.58 6.58 8.90
C HIS A 100 -4.15 5.30 8.16
N ALA A 101 -4.85 4.17 8.35
CA ALA A 101 -4.67 3.00 7.51
C ALA A 101 -4.86 3.38 6.03
N THR A 102 -3.88 3.03 5.20
CA THR A 102 -3.90 3.29 3.75
C THR A 102 -3.74 1.99 2.98
N ALA A 103 -4.29 1.90 1.76
CA ALA A 103 -4.02 0.75 0.92
C ALA A 103 -2.49 0.63 0.68
N PRO A 104 -1.93 -0.59 0.71
CA PRO A 104 -0.48 -0.82 0.74
C PRO A 104 0.17 -0.69 -0.65
N VAL A 105 -0.21 0.35 -1.39
CA VAL A 105 0.23 0.60 -2.77
C VAL A 105 1.72 0.97 -2.84
N TRP A 106 2.21 1.71 -1.85
CA TRP A 106 3.59 2.24 -1.84
C TRP A 106 4.44 1.71 -0.68
N ALA A 107 3.93 0.70 0.04
CA ALA A 107 4.56 0.15 1.25
C ALA A 107 4.93 1.22 2.32
N GLN A 108 4.17 2.34 2.37
CA GLN A 108 4.47 3.47 3.25
C GLN A 108 3.81 3.39 4.64
N GLY A 109 2.89 2.45 4.89
CA GLY A 109 2.13 2.40 6.15
C GLY A 109 3.01 2.30 7.40
N ALA A 110 4.00 1.39 7.38
CA ALA A 110 4.95 1.24 8.47
C ALA A 110 5.85 2.48 8.64
N ALA A 111 6.30 3.07 7.52
CA ALA A 111 7.10 4.29 7.54
C ALA A 111 6.32 5.46 8.16
N LEU A 112 5.06 5.65 7.76
CA LEU A 112 4.17 6.65 8.37
C LEU A 112 4.01 6.44 9.88
N GLY A 113 3.80 5.20 10.32
CA GLY A 113 3.71 4.89 11.75
C GLY A 113 4.99 5.25 12.52
N MET A 114 6.17 4.99 11.94
CA MET A 114 7.45 5.36 12.55
C MET A 114 7.66 6.88 12.57
N GLU A 115 7.36 7.57 11.46
CA GLU A 115 7.42 9.04 11.38
C GLU A 115 6.48 9.72 12.39
N ALA A 116 5.29 9.13 12.62
CA ALA A 116 4.35 9.56 13.64
C ALA A 116 4.94 9.41 15.05
N ALA A 117 5.52 8.25 15.35
CA ALA A 117 6.15 8.00 16.65
C ALA A 117 7.30 8.98 16.93
N LEU A 118 8.14 9.28 15.93
CA LEU A 118 9.22 10.24 16.05
C LEU A 118 8.72 11.68 16.28
N THR A 119 7.69 12.09 15.53
CA THR A 119 7.08 13.41 15.67
C THR A 119 6.50 13.59 17.07
N LEU A 120 5.78 12.58 17.56
CA LEU A 120 5.21 12.59 18.91
C LEU A 120 6.30 12.64 19.99
N ALA A 121 7.33 11.80 19.87
CA ALA A 121 8.45 11.78 20.81
C ALA A 121 9.16 13.14 20.91
N LYS A 122 9.36 13.81 19.77
CA LYS A 122 9.94 15.16 19.71
C LYS A 122 9.09 16.17 20.48
N LEU A 123 7.78 16.22 20.23
CA LEU A 123 6.88 17.16 20.91
C LEU A 123 6.81 16.89 22.42
N VAL A 124 6.77 15.61 22.82
CA VAL A 124 6.80 15.22 24.25
C VAL A 124 8.11 15.67 24.91
N SER A 125 9.26 15.50 24.23
CA SER A 125 10.55 15.92 24.76
C SER A 125 10.68 17.44 24.95
N GLN A 126 9.92 18.23 24.18
CA GLN A 126 9.88 19.69 24.27
C GLN A 126 8.98 20.20 25.41
N LYS A 127 8.37 19.29 26.19
CA LYS A 127 7.45 19.60 27.30
C LYS A 127 6.27 20.47 26.86
N VAL A 128 5.74 20.22 25.65
CA VAL A 128 4.50 20.85 25.18
C VAL A 128 3.35 20.42 26.10
N GLU A 129 2.50 21.38 26.50
CA GLU A 129 1.31 21.11 27.29
C GLU A 129 0.40 20.10 26.57
N GLN A 130 -0.21 19.17 27.32
CA GLN A 130 -0.96 18.06 26.73
C GLN A 130 -2.09 18.53 25.81
N THR A 131 -2.74 19.65 26.15
CA THR A 131 -3.82 20.26 25.36
C THR A 131 -3.35 20.74 23.98
N GLU A 132 -2.09 21.16 23.86
CA GLU A 132 -1.51 21.64 22.60
C GLU A 132 -0.75 20.54 21.85
N LEU A 133 -0.29 19.51 22.57
CA LEU A 133 0.50 18.41 22.03
C LEU A 133 -0.20 17.72 20.84
N PHE A 134 -1.48 17.40 20.98
CA PHE A 134 -2.21 16.65 19.94
C PHE A 134 -2.50 17.49 18.71
N ASP A 135 -2.85 18.77 18.89
CA ASP A 135 -3.11 19.68 17.78
C ASP A 135 -1.80 20.00 17.03
N GLN A 136 -0.68 20.15 17.75
CA GLN A 136 0.64 20.30 17.14
C GLN A 136 1.10 19.04 16.40
N PHE A 137 0.90 17.86 17.00
CA PHE A 137 1.19 16.58 16.34
C PHE A 137 0.43 16.45 15.03
N GLU A 138 -0.88 16.69 15.06
CA GLU A 138 -1.72 16.57 13.89
C GLU A 138 -1.32 17.58 12.81
N LYS A 139 -1.03 18.83 13.19
CA LYS A 139 -0.56 19.87 12.26
C LYS A 139 0.76 19.48 11.55
N LEU A 140 1.69 18.85 12.27
CA LEU A 140 2.98 18.44 11.72
C LEU A 140 2.86 17.19 10.86
N HIS A 141 2.06 16.21 11.28
CA HIS A 141 2.04 14.88 10.66
C HIS A 141 0.98 14.73 9.54
N ARG A 142 -0.14 15.46 9.61
CA ARG A 142 -1.23 15.39 8.60
C ARG A 142 -0.80 15.68 7.16
N PRO A 143 0.09 16.64 6.85
CA PRO A 143 0.54 16.86 5.48
C PRO A 143 1.19 15.61 4.86
N ARG A 144 2.00 14.91 5.63
CA ARG A 144 2.71 13.71 5.21
C ARG A 144 1.77 12.52 4.99
N VAL A 145 0.82 12.30 5.89
CA VAL A 145 -0.25 11.29 5.70
C VAL A 145 -1.08 11.60 4.45
N ASN A 146 -1.53 12.85 4.29
CA ASN A 146 -2.32 13.26 3.13
C ASN A 146 -1.59 13.05 1.81
N HIS A 147 -0.27 13.27 1.79
CA HIS A 147 0.56 13.02 0.62
C HIS A 147 0.54 11.54 0.22
N VAL A 148 0.73 10.62 1.18
CA VAL A 148 0.67 9.17 0.92
C VAL A 148 -0.73 8.76 0.46
N VAL A 149 -1.79 9.22 1.14
CA VAL A 149 -3.17 8.93 0.75
C VAL A 149 -3.44 9.40 -0.69
N ALA A 150 -3.02 10.61 -1.04
CA ALA A 150 -3.20 11.13 -2.39
C ALA A 150 -2.46 10.31 -3.46
N MET A 151 -1.28 9.77 -3.15
CA MET A 151 -0.53 8.89 -4.05
C MET A 151 -1.20 7.53 -4.21
N THR A 152 -1.70 6.96 -3.11
CA THR A 152 -2.48 5.72 -3.11
C THR A 152 -3.75 5.89 -3.95
N ASP A 153 -4.49 6.99 -3.76
CA ASP A 153 -5.70 7.31 -4.53
C ASP A 153 -5.42 7.46 -6.03
N LYS A 154 -4.30 8.10 -6.40
CA LYS A 154 -3.88 8.24 -7.80
C LYS A 154 -3.61 6.88 -8.44
N MET A 155 -2.90 5.99 -7.77
CA MET A 155 -2.61 4.65 -8.31
C MET A 155 -3.87 3.79 -8.39
N SER A 156 -4.74 3.83 -7.38
CA SER A 156 -6.03 3.15 -7.39
C SER A 156 -6.93 3.62 -8.55
N LYS A 157 -6.87 4.91 -8.92
CA LYS A 157 -7.56 5.43 -10.11
C LYS A 157 -6.87 4.96 -11.40
N ALA A 158 -5.54 4.95 -11.47
CA ALA A 158 -4.79 4.49 -12.63
C ALA A 158 -5.03 2.99 -12.92
N ALA A 159 -5.18 2.16 -11.89
CA ALA A 159 -5.52 0.74 -12.02
C ALA A 159 -6.89 0.49 -12.68
N LYS A 160 -7.78 1.49 -12.73
CA LYS A 160 -9.09 1.43 -13.42
C LYS A 160 -9.01 1.80 -14.91
N ILE A 161 -7.87 2.31 -15.38
CA ILE A 161 -7.67 2.68 -16.78
C ILE A 161 -7.58 1.39 -17.64
N PRO A 162 -8.17 1.35 -18.85
CA PRO A 162 -8.06 0.18 -19.73
C PRO A 162 -6.60 -0.22 -20.01
N SER A 163 -6.34 -1.52 -20.12
CA SER A 163 -4.99 -2.11 -20.24
C SER A 163 -4.19 -1.55 -21.42
N PHE A 164 -4.82 -1.24 -22.55
CA PHE A 164 -4.14 -0.64 -23.71
C PHE A 164 -3.59 0.76 -23.40
N ALA A 165 -4.31 1.56 -22.62
CA ALA A 165 -3.89 2.91 -22.23
C ALA A 165 -2.86 2.87 -21.11
N GLN A 166 -2.95 1.90 -20.19
CA GLN A 166 -1.92 1.64 -19.18
C GLN A 166 -0.57 1.31 -19.83
N LYS A 167 -0.55 0.41 -20.83
CA LYS A 167 0.68 0.02 -21.56
C LYS A 167 1.37 1.20 -22.25
N LEU A 168 0.61 2.21 -22.68
CA LEU A 168 1.15 3.41 -23.33
C LEU A 168 1.68 4.44 -22.34
N LEU A 169 0.99 4.63 -21.21
CA LEU A 169 1.26 5.72 -20.26
C LEU A 169 2.23 5.34 -19.12
N LEU A 170 2.19 4.08 -18.64
CA LEU A 170 2.99 3.64 -17.50
C LEU A 170 4.51 3.74 -17.71
N PRO A 171 5.09 3.44 -18.89
CA PRO A 171 6.53 3.58 -19.10
C PRO A 171 7.04 5.02 -18.96
N ILE A 172 6.19 6.01 -19.23
CA ILE A 172 6.54 7.44 -19.20
C ILE A 172 6.27 8.04 -17.81
N VAL A 173 5.15 7.67 -17.21
CA VAL A 173 4.67 8.27 -15.95
C VAL A 173 5.19 7.52 -14.72
N GLY A 174 5.49 6.23 -14.87
CA GLY A 174 5.96 5.34 -13.80
C GLY A 174 7.22 5.84 -13.09
N PRO A 175 8.34 6.09 -13.80
CA PRO A 175 9.58 6.55 -13.18
C PRO A 175 9.42 7.88 -12.43
N ARG A 176 8.69 8.84 -13.03
CA ARG A 176 8.42 10.14 -12.41
C ARG A 176 7.58 10.03 -11.13
N ASN A 177 6.57 9.16 -11.13
CA ASN A 177 5.76 8.93 -9.95
C ASN A 177 6.57 8.22 -8.86
N TYR A 178 7.40 7.24 -9.22
CA TYR A 178 8.26 6.55 -8.26
C TYR A 178 9.23 7.52 -7.56
N GLU A 179 9.92 8.37 -8.31
CA GLU A 179 10.80 9.41 -7.75
C GLU A 179 10.04 10.42 -6.88
N ALA A 180 8.83 10.83 -7.29
CA ALA A 180 8.02 11.72 -6.49
C ALA A 180 7.54 11.06 -5.18
N THR A 181 7.30 9.75 -5.17
CA THR A 181 6.84 9.00 -4.00
C THR A 181 7.94 8.72 -2.98
N TYR A 182 9.15 8.43 -3.44
CA TYR A 182 10.29 8.12 -2.56
C TYR A 182 11.27 9.29 -2.40
N GLY A 183 10.99 10.43 -3.04
CA GLY A 183 11.77 11.64 -2.88
C GLY A 183 11.69 12.18 -1.45
N PRO A 184 12.76 12.85 -0.95
CA PRO A 184 12.73 13.46 0.36
C PRO A 184 11.61 14.49 0.44
N SER A 185 10.87 14.49 1.55
CA SER A 185 9.93 15.57 1.86
C SER A 185 10.71 16.89 1.80
N ARG A 186 10.32 17.77 0.88
CA ARG A 186 11.02 19.06 0.65
C ARG A 186 10.93 20.00 1.86
N ASP A 187 10.06 19.66 2.81
CA ASP A 187 9.89 20.36 4.06
C ASP A 187 10.77 19.65 5.11
N GLY A 188 12.03 20.08 5.21
CA GLY A 188 13.07 19.51 6.10
C GLY A 188 12.81 19.67 7.61
N ASN A 189 11.57 19.55 8.06
CA ASN A 189 11.18 19.62 9.46
C ASN A 189 10.88 18.21 9.97
N PHE A 190 11.94 17.46 10.28
CA PHE A 190 11.86 16.34 11.23
C PHE A 190 12.24 16.82 12.62
#